data_AF-A0A3M1JSZ8-F1
#
_entry.id   AF-A0A3M1JSZ8-F1
#
_cell.length_a   1.000
_cell.length_b   1.000
_cell.length_c   1.000
_cell.angle_alpha   90.00
_cell.angle_beta   90.00
_cell.angle_gamma   90.00
#
_symmetry.space_group_name_H-M   'P 1'
#
loop_
_entity.id
_entity.type
_entity.pdbx_description
1 polymer ?
#
loop_
_entity_poly.entity_id
_entity_poly.type
_entity_poly.pdbx_seq_one_letter_code
_entity_poly.pdbx_strand_id
1 'polypeptide(L)'
;MSVALESDAGGERAFPVTRNFADWTAAAKEETIPESAYEWAKHALLDWFGVTIAGGSEPLSQMLAEEFGSAGGACTLVGLE
;
A
#
# COMPACT_ATOMS: atom_id res chain seq x y z
N MET A 1 -40.61 7.89 7.69
CA MET A 1 -39.86 7.64 6.44
C MET A 1 -39.44 6.18 6.49
N SER A 2 -40.12 5.32 5.73
CA SER A 2 -39.94 3.87 5.77
C SER A 2 -38.70 3.51 4.95
N VAL A 3 -37.69 2.91 5.57
CA VAL A 3 -36.60 2.24 4.85
C VAL A 3 -37.05 0.81 4.65
N ALA A 4 -37.49 0.48 3.44
CA ALA A 4 -37.77 -0.89 3.05
C ALA A 4 -36.44 -1.65 3.00
N LEU A 5 -36.31 -2.69 3.81
CA LEU A 5 -35.27 -3.70 3.67
C LEU A 5 -35.69 -4.59 2.51
N GLU A 6 -35.12 -4.38 1.33
CA GLU A 6 -35.32 -5.27 0.20
C GLU A 6 -34.58 -6.60 0.41
N SER A 7 -35.27 -7.66 -0.02
CA SER A 7 -35.08 -9.05 0.36
C SER A 7 -33.86 -9.72 -0.27
N ASP A 8 -33.23 -10.57 0.54
CA ASP A 8 -32.22 -11.56 0.18
C ASP A 8 -32.75 -12.55 -0.88
N ALA A 9 -32.30 -12.38 -2.13
CA ALA A 9 -32.53 -13.32 -3.22
C ALA A 9 -31.18 -13.66 -3.87
N GLY A 10 -30.55 -14.74 -3.39
CA GLY A 10 -29.52 -15.49 -4.12
C GLY A 10 -28.32 -14.68 -4.64
N GLY A 11 -27.86 -13.67 -3.90
CA GLY A 11 -26.86 -12.73 -4.40
C GLY A 11 -25.44 -13.28 -4.32
N GLU A 12 -24.70 -13.24 -5.44
CA GLU A 12 -23.24 -13.12 -5.41
C GLU A 12 -22.89 -12.11 -4.31
N ARG A 13 -22.00 -12.48 -3.37
CA ARG A 13 -21.50 -11.50 -2.40
C ARG A 13 -20.73 -10.43 -3.16
N ALA A 14 -21.45 -9.41 -3.64
CA ALA A 14 -20.86 -8.15 -3.99
C ALA A 14 -20.16 -7.69 -2.71
N PHE A 15 -18.85 -7.55 -2.76
CA PHE A 15 -18.09 -6.84 -1.73
C PHE A 15 -18.01 -5.39 -2.21
N PRO A 16 -19.09 -4.58 -2.04
CA PRO A 16 -19.12 -3.24 -2.57
C PRO A 16 -17.96 -2.43 -2.02
N VAL A 17 -17.53 -2.68 -0.79
CA VAL A 17 -16.39 -1.99 -0.17
C VAL A 17 -15.09 -2.24 -0.95
N THR A 18 -14.73 -3.50 -1.19
CA THR A 18 -13.51 -3.84 -1.95
C THR A 18 -13.56 -3.28 -3.37
N ARG A 19 -14.72 -3.41 -4.04
CA ARG A 19 -14.93 -2.89 -5.39
C ARG A 19 -14.82 -1.36 -5.42
N ASN A 20 -15.44 -0.66 -4.47
CA ASN A 20 -15.39 0.80 -4.39
C ASN A 20 -13.97 1.32 -4.16
N PHE A 21 -13.17 0.66 -3.32
CA PHE A 21 -11.76 1.04 -3.14
C PHE A 21 -10.95 0.80 -4.41
N ALA A 22 -11.15 -0.33 -5.08
CA ALA A 22 -10.48 -0.62 -6.35
C ALA A 22 -10.81 0.45 -7.41
N ASP A 23 -12.10 0.77 -7.57
CA ASP A 23 -12.57 1.78 -8.52
C ASP A 23 -12.03 3.17 -8.16
N TRP A 24 -12.03 3.54 -6.88
CA TRP A 24 -11.49 4.81 -6.39
C TRP A 24 -9.99 4.95 -6.64
N THR A 25 -9.19 3.93 -6.31
CA THR A 25 -7.75 3.93 -6.52
C THR A 25 -7.40 3.95 -8.01
N ALA A 26 -8.11 3.18 -8.85
CA ALA A 26 -7.88 3.17 -10.29
C ALA A 26 -8.26 4.49 -10.98
N ALA A 27 -9.22 5.23 -10.41
CA ALA A 27 -9.67 6.52 -10.94
C ALA A 27 -8.81 7.71 -10.51
N ALA A 28 -7.81 7.52 -9.63
CA ALA A 28 -6.96 8.60 -9.14
C ALA A 28 -6.18 9.26 -10.28
N LYS A 29 -6.22 10.59 -10.33
CA LYS A 29 -5.45 11.41 -11.28
C LYS A 29 -4.66 12.47 -10.53
N GLU A 30 -3.48 12.81 -11.03
CA GLU A 30 -2.59 13.81 -10.43
C GLU A 30 -3.31 15.12 -10.13
N GLU A 31 -4.16 15.60 -11.04
CA GLU A 31 -4.86 16.88 -10.88
C GLU A 31 -5.92 16.86 -9.77
N THR A 32 -6.29 15.67 -9.28
CA THR A 32 -7.26 15.49 -8.19
C THR A 32 -6.59 15.38 -6.81
N ILE A 33 -5.26 15.30 -6.77
CA ILE A 33 -4.49 15.15 -5.54
C ILE A 33 -4.07 16.54 -5.04
N PRO A 34 -4.41 16.93 -3.80
CA PRO A 34 -3.98 18.21 -3.26
C PRO A 34 -2.46 18.33 -3.15
N GLU A 35 -1.90 19.51 -3.38
CA GLU A 35 -0.44 19.74 -3.26
C GLU A 35 0.10 19.36 -1.87
N SER A 36 -0.67 19.64 -0.82
CA SER A 36 -0.31 19.24 0.54
C SER A 36 -0.17 17.72 0.69
N ALA A 37 -0.95 16.91 -0.04
CA ALA A 37 -0.78 15.46 0.01
C ALA A 37 0.57 15.03 -0.58
N TYR A 38 1.07 15.72 -1.61
CA TYR A 38 2.42 15.47 -2.15
C TYR A 38 3.51 15.89 -1.18
N GLU A 39 3.37 17.01 -0.47
CA GLU A 39 4.31 17.43 0.56
C GLU A 39 4.42 16.38 1.67
N TRP A 40 3.29 15.89 2.15
CA TRP A 40 3.25 14.85 3.18
C TRP A 40 3.79 13.51 2.67
N ALA A 41 3.50 13.15 1.42
CA ALA A 41 4.07 11.95 0.80
C ALA A 41 5.60 12.01 0.73
N LYS A 42 6.18 13.17 0.38
CA LYS A 42 7.65 13.38 0.39
C LYS A 42 8.23 13.18 1.79
N HIS A 43 7.59 13.74 2.82
CA HIS A 43 8.03 13.54 4.21
C HIS A 43 7.93 12.08 4.64
N ALA A 44 6.82 11.40 4.32
CA ALA A 44 6.64 9.99 4.63
C ALA A 44 7.68 9.10 3.92
N LEU A 45 8.03 9.42 2.67
CA LEU A 45 9.10 8.72 1.96
C LEU A 45 10.45 8.93 2.63
N LEU A 46 10.79 10.16 3.03
CA LEU A 46 12.05 10.45 3.72
C LEU A 46 12.15 9.74 5.07
N ASP A 47 11.06 9.74 5.85
CA ASP A 47 10.97 9.00 7.11
C ASP A 47 11.16 7.49 6.88
N TRP A 48 10.42 6.92 5.92
CA TRP A 48 10.53 5.52 5.54
C TRP A 48 11.96 5.14 5.13
N PHE A 49 12.59 5.91 4.24
CA PHE A 49 13.99 5.67 3.84
C PHE A 49 14.93 5.75 5.03
N GLY A 50 14.75 6.74 5.91
CA GLY A 50 15.59 6.92 7.10
C GLY A 50 15.57 5.70 8.02
N VAL A 51 14.37 5.20 8.35
CA VAL A 51 14.24 4.05 9.25
C VAL A 51 14.60 2.73 8.56
N THR A 52 14.32 2.57 7.27
CA THR A 52 14.68 1.37 6.51
C THR A 52 16.19 1.24 6.35
N ILE A 53 16.90 2.33 6.01
CA ILE A 53 18.37 2.30 5.91
C ILE A 53 18.99 2.01 7.27
N ALA A 54 18.53 2.68 8.33
CA ALA A 54 19.04 2.45 9.68
C ALA A 54 18.78 1.01 10.17
N GLY A 55 17.59 0.47 9.89
CA GLY A 55 17.19 -0.88 10.28
C GLY A 55 17.71 -2.00 9.37
N GLY A 56 18.34 -1.67 8.23
CA GLY A 56 18.86 -2.65 7.28
C GLY A 56 19.97 -3.52 7.87
N SER A 57 20.76 -2.98 8.79
CA SER A 57 21.83 -3.70 9.49
C SER A 57 21.36 -4.54 10.68
N GLU A 58 20.07 -4.48 11.02
CA GLU A 58 19.52 -5.26 12.14
C GLU A 58 19.55 -6.77 11.83
N PRO A 59 19.80 -7.64 12.84
CA PRO A 59 19.95 -9.07 12.61
C PRO A 59 18.79 -9.73 11.87
N LEU A 60 17.55 -9.31 12.15
CA LEU A 60 16.37 -9.84 11.47
C LEU A 60 16.35 -9.47 9.98
N SER A 61 16.70 -8.22 9.64
CA SER A 61 16.73 -7.73 8.26
C SER A 61 17.76 -8.51 7.44
N GLN A 62 18.92 -8.79 8.02
CA GLN A 62 19.99 -9.58 7.40
C GLN A 62 19.56 -11.05 7.17
N MET A 63 18.92 -11.69 8.15
CA MET A 63 18.39 -13.06 7.99
C MET A 63 17.36 -13.14 6.86
N LEU A 64 16.48 -12.15 6.73
CA LEU A 64 15.52 -12.09 5.63
C LEU A 64 16.21 -11.87 4.28
N ALA A 65 17.25 -11.03 4.23
CA ALA A 65 18.04 -10.81 3.04
C ALA A 65 18.76 -12.08 2.58
N GLU A 66 19.30 -12.88 3.51
CA GLU A 66 19.93 -14.17 3.20
C GLU A 66 18.91 -15.18 2.65
N GLU A 67 17.72 -15.25 3.25
CA GLU A 67 16.66 -16.18 2.83
C GLU A 67 16.09 -15.81 1.45
N PHE A 68 15.81 -14.52 1.22
CA PHE A 68 15.06 -14.06 0.05
C PHE A 68 15.92 -13.34 -1.01
N GLY A 69 17.17 -12.99 -0.72
CA GLY A 69 18.05 -12.24 -1.64
C GLY A 69 18.41 -13.00 -2.92
N SER A 70 18.25 -14.33 -2.92
CA SER A 70 18.39 -15.16 -4.12
C SER A 70 17.15 -15.18 -5.01
N ALA A 71 15.99 -14.73 -4.51
CA ALA A 71 14.77 -14.55 -5.30
C ALA A 71 14.89 -13.26 -6.12
N GLY A 72 15.68 -13.31 -7.20
CA GLY A 72 16.06 -12.19 -8.07
C GLY A 72 14.88 -11.47 -8.74
N GLY A 73 14.17 -10.65 -8.00
CA GLY A 73 13.29 -9.62 -8.52
C GLY A 73 14.08 -8.42 -9.06
N ALA A 74 13.45 -7.62 -9.92
CA ALA A 74 14.08 -6.44 -10.52
C ALA A 74 14.15 -5.22 -9.58
N CYS A 75 13.73 -5.36 -8.32
CA CYS A 75 13.66 -4.28 -7.35
C CYS A 75 14.88 -4.29 -6.42
N THR A 76 15.48 -3.11 -6.22
CA THR A 76 16.55 -2.91 -5.24
C THR A 76 16.01 -3.04 -3.82
N LEU A 77 16.73 -3.77 -2.96
CA LEU A 77 16.47 -3.76 -1.53
C LEU A 77 17.22 -2.58 -0.89
N VAL A 78 16.47 -1.69 -0.24
CA VAL A 78 17.02 -0.46 0.37
C VAL A 78 17.63 -0.80 1.73
N GLY A 79 18.82 -0.28 2.02
CA GLY A 79 19.49 -0.44 3.32
C GLY A 79 20.25 -1.76 3.49
N LEU A 80 20.33 -2.58 2.44
CA LEU A 80 21.14 -3.79 2.39
C LEU A 80 22.31 -3.56 1.42
N GLU A 81 23.54 -3.76 1.91
CA GLU A 81 24.77 -3.76 1.10
C GLU A 81 25.07 -5.16 0.55
#